data_AF-A0A841NKZ0-F1
#
_entry.id   AF-A0A841NKZ0-F1
#
_cell.length_a   1.000
_cell.length_b   1.000
_cell.length_c   1.000
_cell.angle_alpha   90.00
_cell.angle_beta   90.00
_cell.angle_gamma   90.00
#
_symmetry.space_group_name_H-M   'P 1'
#
loop_
_entity.id
_entity.type
_entity.pdbx_description
1 polymer ?
#
loop_
_entity_poly.entity_id
_entity_poly.type
_entity_poly.pdbx_seq_one_letter_code
_entity_poly.pdbx_strand_id
1 'polypeptide(L)'
;MAEVQVQEKGGKGGKVRSKKQNTRVDMTPMVDLGFLLITFFMFTTTFSKPNVMDLGLPAKPKKDQPKPPPTEIKLSNSISLLLGKDNKIFWHQQDPTSLTDQNLNETTYDREGIRKIIEKARAGAADKTKFTVIIKPTDDAVYKNFVDILDEMAITKSEQYGVTDVKPWEKVIYDRKVGNNGAAAAPATK
;
A
#
# COMPACT_ATOMS: atom_id res chain seq x y z
N MET A 1 9.85 -25.87 -38.07
CA MET A 1 9.84 -27.35 -37.97
C MET A 1 11.27 -27.79 -37.69
N ALA A 2 11.48 -28.53 -36.60
CA ALA A 2 12.79 -29.05 -36.22
C ALA A 2 12.80 -30.55 -36.51
N GLU A 3 13.60 -30.96 -37.50
CA GLU A 3 13.71 -32.35 -37.93
C GLU A 3 15.05 -32.95 -37.50
N VAL A 4 15.03 -34.17 -36.95
CA VAL A 4 16.24 -34.96 -36.71
C VAL A 4 16.20 -36.17 -37.63
N GLN A 5 17.10 -36.19 -38.61
CA GLN A 5 17.28 -37.36 -39.48
C GLN A 5 18.18 -38.38 -38.77
N VAL A 6 17.62 -39.54 -38.43
CA VAL A 6 18.37 -40.66 -37.87
C VAL A 6 19.18 -41.32 -39.00
N GLN A 7 20.52 -41.22 -38.96
CA GLN A 7 21.44 -41.96 -39.84
C GLN A 7 21.84 -43.29 -39.18
N GLU A 8 21.50 -44.42 -39.80
CA GLU A 8 22.03 -45.73 -39.38
C GLU A 8 23.23 -46.16 -40.25
N LYS A 9 24.38 -46.38 -39.60
CA LYS A 9 25.49 -47.18 -40.13
C LYS A 9 25.25 -48.65 -39.76
N GLY A 10 25.03 -49.52 -40.74
CA GLY A 10 24.85 -50.97 -40.50
C GLY A 10 25.28 -51.83 -41.69
N GLY A 11 26.22 -52.75 -41.44
CA GLY A 11 27.00 -53.52 -42.43
C GLY A 11 26.28 -54.67 -43.18
N LYS A 12 26.99 -55.17 -44.19
CA LYS A 12 26.64 -56.25 -45.12
C LYS A 12 26.21 -57.56 -44.41
N GLY A 13 24.98 -57.99 -44.68
CA GLY A 13 24.52 -59.35 -44.37
C GLY A 13 23.07 -59.56 -44.82
N GLY A 14 22.86 -60.37 -45.86
CA GLY A 14 21.56 -60.55 -46.50
C GLY A 14 20.52 -61.27 -45.62
N LYS A 15 19.38 -60.62 -45.36
CA LYS A 15 18.09 -61.25 -45.07
C LYS A 15 16.95 -60.23 -45.25
N VAL A 16 15.87 -60.72 -45.87
CA VAL A 16 14.53 -60.16 -46.09
C VAL A 16 14.35 -58.66 -45.79
N ARG A 17 14.24 -57.86 -46.85
CA ARG A 17 14.05 -56.41 -46.80
C ARG A 17 12.61 -56.08 -46.40
N SER A 18 12.30 -56.07 -45.10
CA SER A 18 11.12 -55.34 -44.63
C SER A 18 11.39 -53.85 -44.84
N LYS A 19 10.44 -53.14 -45.45
CA LYS A 19 10.54 -51.70 -45.72
C LYS A 19 10.40 -50.98 -44.38
N LYS A 20 11.47 -50.91 -43.58
CA LYS A 20 11.50 -50.14 -42.33
C LYS A 20 11.24 -48.68 -42.68
N GLN A 21 10.05 -48.21 -42.32
CA GLN A 21 9.65 -46.83 -42.49
C GLN A 21 10.48 -46.00 -41.49
N ASN A 22 11.28 -45.05 -41.99
CA ASN A 22 12.00 -44.12 -41.14
C ASN A 22 10.99 -43.37 -40.27
N THR A 23 10.96 -43.64 -38.97
CA THR A 23 10.13 -42.92 -38.00
C THR A 23 10.74 -41.54 -37.80
N ARG A 24 10.22 -40.57 -38.56
CA ARG A 24 10.53 -39.15 -38.35
C ARG A 24 9.98 -38.75 -36.98
N VAL A 25 10.85 -38.27 -36.11
CA VAL A 25 10.47 -37.77 -34.79
C VAL A 25 10.25 -36.27 -34.93
N ASP A 26 8.99 -35.84 -34.86
CA ASP A 26 8.64 -34.43 -34.85
C ASP A 26 8.83 -33.86 -33.43
N MET A 27 9.72 -32.87 -33.30
CA MET A 27 10.00 -32.18 -32.04
C MET A 27 9.10 -30.95 -31.84
N THR A 28 8.17 -30.66 -32.76
CA THR A 28 7.22 -29.54 -32.66
C THR A 28 6.47 -29.48 -31.31
N PRO A 29 5.99 -30.60 -30.70
CA PRO A 29 5.40 -30.54 -29.37
C PRO A 29 6.40 -30.16 -28.24
N MET A 30 7.70 -30.43 -28.39
CA MET A 30 8.71 -29.99 -27.43
C MET A 30 9.00 -28.49 -27.52
N VAL A 31 8.94 -27.90 -28.72
CA VAL A 31 9.17 -26.46 -28.93
C VAL A 31 8.03 -25.64 -28.32
N ASP A 32 6.79 -26.10 -28.48
CA ASP A 32 5.61 -25.43 -27.92
C ASP A 32 5.61 -25.43 -26.38
N LEU A 33 6.01 -26.55 -25.75
CA LEU A 33 6.21 -26.62 -24.29
C LEU A 33 7.26 -25.62 -23.79
N GLY A 34 8.36 -25.44 -24.52
CA GLY A 34 9.38 -24.45 -24.19
C GLY A 34 8.88 -23.01 -24.32
N PHE A 35 8.12 -22.71 -25.38
CA PHE A 35 7.54 -21.39 -25.59
C PHE A 35 6.45 -21.04 -24.55
N LEU A 36 5.62 -22.01 -24.18
CA LEU A 36 4.65 -21.87 -23.09
C LEU A 36 5.36 -21.55 -21.76
N LEU A 37 6.48 -22.22 -21.47
CA LEU A 37 7.25 -21.97 -20.25
C LEU A 37 7.88 -20.58 -20.24
N ILE A 38 8.49 -20.12 -21.35
CA ILE A 38 9.10 -18.78 -21.40
C ILE A 38 8.02 -17.70 -21.23
N THR A 39 6.87 -17.84 -21.89
CA THR A 39 5.75 -16.88 -21.75
C THR A 39 5.15 -16.92 -20.35
N PHE A 40 4.96 -18.11 -19.76
CA PHE A 40 4.50 -18.28 -18.38
C PHE A 40 5.49 -17.71 -17.36
N PHE A 41 6.78 -18.00 -17.48
CA PHE A 41 7.82 -17.46 -16.59
C PHE A 41 7.97 -15.95 -16.75
N MET A 42 7.92 -15.42 -17.98
CA MET A 42 7.98 -13.98 -18.20
C MET A 42 6.72 -13.28 -17.66
N PHE A 43 5.53 -13.85 -17.79
CA PHE A 43 4.32 -13.28 -17.22
C PHE A 43 4.34 -13.31 -15.68
N THR A 44 4.71 -14.44 -15.08
CA THR A 44 4.78 -14.59 -13.61
C THR A 44 5.88 -13.74 -12.96
N THR A 45 7.00 -13.47 -13.66
CA THR A 45 8.05 -12.56 -13.16
C THR A 45 7.62 -11.10 -13.08
N THR A 46 6.67 -10.64 -13.90
CA THR A 46 6.19 -9.25 -13.83
C THR A 46 5.35 -8.95 -12.60
N PHE A 47 4.73 -9.97 -11.99
CA PHE A 47 3.91 -9.81 -10.79
C PHE A 47 4.72 -9.59 -9.51
N SER A 48 6.03 -9.87 -9.55
CA SER A 48 6.91 -9.83 -8.38
C SER A 48 7.64 -8.51 -8.18
N LYS A 49 7.33 -7.45 -8.95
CA LYS A 49 7.93 -6.13 -8.68
C LYS A 49 7.39 -5.61 -7.35
N PRO A 50 8.21 -5.51 -6.30
CA PRO A 50 7.74 -4.91 -5.07
C PRO A 50 7.53 -3.42 -5.34
N ASN A 51 6.28 -2.95 -5.23
CA ASN A 51 6.01 -1.51 -5.12
C ASN A 51 6.53 -1.07 -3.75
N VAL A 52 7.80 -0.66 -3.72
CA VAL A 52 8.45 -0.16 -2.50
C VAL A 52 8.28 1.35 -2.43
N MET A 53 7.80 1.81 -1.28
CA MET A 53 7.80 3.22 -0.90
C MET A 53 8.95 3.43 0.08
N ASP A 54 9.84 4.39 -0.19
CA ASP A 54 10.95 4.74 0.69
C ASP A 54 10.44 5.62 1.83
N LEU A 55 10.29 5.04 3.03
CA LEU A 55 9.90 5.76 4.23
C LEU A 55 11.14 6.25 5.00
N GLY A 56 11.41 7.55 4.91
CA GLY A 56 12.38 8.22 5.76
C GLY A 56 11.87 8.40 7.20
N LEU A 57 11.83 7.33 7.99
CA LEU A 57 11.51 7.42 9.41
C LEU A 57 12.63 8.16 10.17
N PRO A 58 12.31 9.15 11.02
CA PRO A 58 13.33 9.81 11.82
C PRO A 58 14.03 8.79 12.73
N ALA A 59 15.35 8.94 12.86
CA ALA A 59 16.15 8.04 13.67
C ALA A 59 15.64 8.00 15.11
N LYS A 60 15.45 6.80 15.65
CA LYS A 60 15.12 6.63 17.08
C LYS A 60 16.22 7.31 17.90
N PRO A 61 15.89 8.14 18.90
CA PRO A 61 16.90 8.78 19.74
C PRO A 61 17.75 7.70 20.43
N LYS A 62 19.06 7.87 20.39
CA LYS A 62 20.01 6.98 21.09
C LYS A 62 19.78 7.13 22.60
N LYS A 63 19.94 6.03 23.36
CA LYS A 63 19.68 5.98 24.81
C LYS A 63 20.46 7.03 25.63
N ASP A 64 21.58 7.53 25.10
CA ASP A 64 22.46 8.50 25.76
C ASP A 64 22.27 9.97 25.30
N GLN A 65 21.25 10.27 24.49
CA GLN A 65 20.91 11.64 24.12
C GLN A 65 19.69 12.14 24.90
N PRO A 66 19.67 13.42 25.33
CA PRO A 66 18.45 14.03 25.84
C PRO A 66 17.36 13.81 24.79
N LYS A 67 16.23 13.21 25.22
CA LYS A 67 15.05 13.06 24.38
C LYS A 67 14.78 14.44 23.77
N PRO A 68 14.77 14.60 22.43
CA PRO A 68 14.44 15.89 21.85
C PRO A 68 13.12 16.36 22.49
N PRO A 69 12.99 17.67 22.80
CA PRO A 69 11.75 18.18 23.36
C PRO A 69 10.60 17.67 22.49
N PRO A 70 9.46 17.27 23.11
CA PRO A 70 8.32 16.80 22.34
C PRO A 70 8.11 17.79 21.21
N THR A 71 8.13 17.31 19.97
CA THR A 71 7.90 18.18 18.82
C THR A 71 6.52 18.77 19.03
N GLU A 72 6.48 20.03 19.47
CA GLU A 72 5.23 20.75 19.70
C GLU A 72 4.62 21.01 18.33
N ILE A 73 3.83 20.04 17.89
CA ILE A 73 3.01 20.18 16.70
C ILE A 73 1.92 21.17 17.08
N LYS A 74 2.11 22.43 16.69
CA LYS A 74 1.08 23.46 16.81
C LYS A 74 -0.12 23.03 15.98
N LEU A 75 -1.32 23.18 16.53
CA LEU A 75 -2.58 22.84 15.85
C LEU A 75 -2.66 23.50 14.46
N SER A 76 -2.22 24.76 14.37
CA SER A 76 -2.17 25.55 13.13
C SER A 76 -1.28 24.96 12.04
N ASN A 77 -0.33 24.09 12.40
CA ASN A 77 0.61 23.45 11.47
C ASN A 77 0.30 21.95 11.31
N SER A 78 -0.89 21.50 11.70
CA SER A 78 -1.22 20.07 11.63
C SER A 78 -2.61 19.79 11.11
N ILE A 79 -2.77 18.60 10.57
CA ILE A 79 -4.06 18.02 10.25
C ILE A 79 -4.09 16.57 10.71
N SER A 80 -5.18 16.19 11.37
CA SER A 80 -5.41 14.81 11.78
C SER A 80 -6.35 14.15 10.79
N LEU A 81 -5.93 13.00 10.28
CA LEU A 81 -6.66 12.15 9.35
C LEU A 81 -7.00 10.84 10.08
N LEU A 82 -8.29 10.56 10.23
CA LEU A 82 -8.78 9.29 10.72
C LEU A 82 -9.22 8.45 9.52
N LEU A 83 -8.62 7.27 9.37
CA LEU A 83 -9.03 6.33 8.32
C LEU A 83 -10.13 5.46 8.90
N GLY A 84 -11.32 5.56 8.32
CA GLY A 84 -12.49 4.84 8.78
C GLY A 84 -12.86 3.64 7.93
N LYS A 85 -13.99 3.04 8.29
CA LYS A 85 -14.63 1.97 7.52
C LYS A 85 -15.15 2.49 6.17
N ASP A 86 -15.39 1.57 5.23
CA ASP A 86 -16.02 1.83 3.93
C ASP A 86 -15.26 2.81 3.02
N ASN A 87 -13.92 2.84 3.12
CA ASN A 87 -13.07 3.76 2.37
C ASN A 87 -13.49 5.24 2.56
N LYS A 88 -13.87 5.58 3.79
CA LYS A 88 -14.07 6.97 4.21
C LYS A 88 -12.88 7.46 5.02
N ILE A 89 -12.47 8.69 4.76
CA ILE A 89 -11.49 9.41 5.55
C ILE A 89 -12.23 10.49 6.32
N PHE A 90 -11.89 10.67 7.58
CA PHE A 90 -12.38 11.77 8.38
C PHE A 90 -11.20 12.67 8.74
N TRP A 91 -11.37 13.98 8.68
CA TRP A 91 -10.31 14.91 9.03
C TRP A 91 -10.77 16.03 9.94
N HIS A 92 -9.83 16.51 10.75
CA HIS A 92 -10.03 17.68 11.60
C HIS A 92 -8.70 18.42 11.86
N GLN A 93 -8.83 19.71 12.18
CA GLN A 93 -7.74 20.58 12.65
C GLN A 93 -8.15 21.26 13.97
N GLN A 94 -8.84 20.52 14.83
CA GLN A 94 -9.43 21.04 16.06
C GLN A 94 -8.80 20.41 17.30
N ASP A 95 -8.75 21.19 18.38
CA ASP A 95 -8.32 20.75 19.70
C ASP A 95 -9.30 19.73 20.32
N PRO A 96 -8.85 18.95 21.32
CA PRO A 96 -9.68 17.94 22.00
C PRO A 96 -11.00 18.44 22.57
N THR A 97 -11.04 19.71 22.97
CA THR A 97 -12.22 20.36 23.56
C THR A 97 -13.19 20.92 22.53
N SER A 98 -12.75 21.12 21.29
CA SER A 98 -13.51 21.79 20.23
C SER A 98 -14.00 20.82 19.15
N LEU A 99 -13.55 19.55 19.22
CA LEU A 99 -13.97 18.54 18.28
C LEU A 99 -15.39 18.05 18.62
N THR A 100 -16.28 18.22 17.65
CA THR A 100 -17.67 17.76 17.69
C THR A 100 -17.97 17.02 16.39
N ASP A 101 -19.08 16.26 16.36
CA ASP A 101 -19.46 15.46 15.20
C ASP A 101 -19.64 16.30 13.92
N GLN A 102 -19.96 17.59 14.07
CA GLN A 102 -20.13 18.56 12.98
C GLN A 102 -18.81 19.04 12.39
N ASN A 103 -17.75 19.10 13.20
CA ASN A 103 -16.43 19.59 12.81
C ASN A 103 -15.49 18.48 12.35
N LEU A 104 -15.90 17.21 12.51
CA LEU A 104 -15.28 16.09 11.86
C LEU A 104 -15.79 16.09 10.41
N ASN A 105 -14.93 16.32 9.42
CA ASN A 105 -15.36 16.38 8.02
C ASN A 105 -15.11 15.03 7.32
N GLU A 106 -16.04 14.56 6.48
CA GLU A 106 -15.84 13.34 5.67
C GLU A 106 -15.22 13.69 4.33
N THR A 107 -14.31 12.83 3.87
CA THR A 107 -13.66 12.93 2.57
C THR A 107 -13.41 11.56 1.98
N THR A 108 -13.21 11.53 0.66
CA THR A 108 -12.84 10.34 -0.10
C THR A 108 -11.34 10.35 -0.45
N TYR A 109 -10.82 9.18 -0.82
CA TYR A 109 -9.44 8.97 -1.31
C TYR A 109 -9.19 9.55 -2.71
N ASP A 110 -10.15 10.29 -3.27
CA ASP A 110 -10.01 10.84 -4.62
C ASP A 110 -9.11 12.09 -4.62
N ARG A 111 -8.54 12.39 -5.79
CA ARG A 111 -7.71 13.57 -6.06
C ARG A 111 -8.44 14.86 -5.70
N GLU A 112 -9.76 14.90 -5.83
CA GLU A 112 -10.54 16.08 -5.48
C GLU A 112 -10.90 16.16 -3.99
N GLY A 113 -10.78 15.04 -3.26
CA GLY A 113 -11.05 14.95 -1.84
C GLY A 113 -9.79 15.24 -1.02
N ILE A 114 -9.11 14.17 -0.61
CA ILE A 114 -8.03 14.25 0.38
C ILE A 114 -6.86 15.12 -0.08
N ARG A 115 -6.48 15.05 -1.37
CA ARG A 115 -5.34 15.82 -1.89
C ARG A 115 -5.55 17.33 -1.79
N LYS A 116 -6.69 17.83 -2.28
CA LYS A 116 -7.04 19.26 -2.18
C LYS A 116 -7.10 19.73 -0.72
N ILE A 117 -7.49 18.85 0.20
CA ILE A 117 -7.61 19.17 1.62
C ILE A 117 -6.25 19.26 2.28
N ILE A 118 -5.34 18.32 1.98
CA ILE A 118 -3.94 18.39 2.43
C ILE A 118 -3.27 19.65 1.86
N GLU A 119 -3.47 19.96 0.58
CA GLU A 119 -2.94 21.17 -0.05
C GLU A 119 -3.48 22.45 0.58
N LYS A 120 -4.80 22.53 0.83
CA LYS A 120 -5.44 23.68 1.48
C LYS A 120 -4.98 23.83 2.93
N ALA A 121 -4.91 22.74 3.68
CA ALA A 121 -4.43 22.72 5.05
C ALA A 121 -2.96 23.17 5.13
N ARG A 122 -2.12 22.70 4.19
CA ARG A 122 -0.73 23.14 4.08
C ARG A 122 -0.61 24.61 3.67
N ALA A 123 -1.46 25.10 2.77
CA ALA A 123 -1.46 26.49 2.35
C ALA A 123 -1.88 27.44 3.48
N GLY A 124 -2.80 27.01 4.34
CA GLY A 124 -3.26 27.75 5.52
C GLY A 124 -2.40 27.57 6.77
N ALA A 125 -1.38 26.70 6.73
CA ALA A 125 -0.47 26.49 7.86
C ALA A 125 0.41 27.72 8.11
N ALA A 126 0.67 28.02 9.38
CA ALA A 126 1.56 29.13 9.76
C ALA A 126 3.00 28.89 9.26
N ASP A 127 3.48 27.64 9.33
CA ASP A 127 4.78 27.22 8.81
C ASP A 127 4.62 26.05 7.83
N LYS A 128 4.73 26.32 6.53
CA LYS A 128 4.59 25.30 5.45
C LYS A 128 5.66 24.19 5.50
N THR A 129 6.81 24.47 6.11
CA THR A 129 7.95 23.54 6.27
C THR A 129 7.82 22.64 7.48
N LYS A 130 6.96 22.99 8.45
CA LYS A 130 6.67 22.20 9.66
C LYS A 130 5.28 21.58 9.63
N PHE A 131 4.61 21.65 8.48
CA PHE A 131 3.28 21.11 8.31
C PHE A 131 3.34 19.59 8.51
N THR A 132 2.68 19.10 9.55
CA THR A 132 2.69 17.70 9.94
C THR A 132 1.32 17.07 9.75
N VAL A 133 1.25 15.98 8.99
CA VAL A 133 0.01 15.20 8.83
C VAL A 133 0.03 14.03 9.80
N ILE A 134 -1.00 13.94 10.64
CA ILE A 134 -1.15 12.85 11.61
C ILE A 134 -2.14 11.85 11.04
N ILE A 135 -1.66 10.66 10.70
CA ILE A 135 -2.46 9.57 10.15
C ILE A 135 -2.83 8.63 11.28
N LYS A 136 -4.12 8.46 11.52
CA LYS A 136 -4.69 7.63 12.58
C LYS A 136 -5.59 6.56 11.96
N PRO A 137 -5.06 5.38 11.63
CA PRO A 137 -5.91 4.29 11.17
C PRO A 137 -6.80 3.80 12.32
N THR A 138 -8.09 3.59 12.04
CA THR A 138 -8.98 2.88 12.97
C THR A 138 -8.79 1.37 12.83
N ASP A 139 -9.24 0.61 13.83
CA ASP A 139 -9.18 -0.87 13.80
C ASP A 139 -9.95 -1.47 12.60
N ASP A 140 -10.94 -0.74 12.08
CA ASP A 140 -11.78 -1.13 10.93
C ASP A 140 -11.22 -0.65 9.57
N ALA A 141 -10.07 0.03 9.55
CA ALA A 141 -9.49 0.57 8.32
C ALA A 141 -8.78 -0.50 7.50
N VAL A 142 -8.96 -0.48 6.17
CA VAL A 142 -8.24 -1.37 5.25
C VAL A 142 -6.80 -0.89 5.09
N TYR A 143 -5.83 -1.80 5.21
CA TYR A 143 -4.40 -1.45 5.03
C TYR A 143 -4.09 -0.74 3.70
N LYS A 144 -4.80 -1.14 2.63
CA LYS A 144 -4.74 -0.46 1.32
C LYS A 144 -4.95 1.05 1.45
N ASN A 145 -5.95 1.46 2.22
CA ASN A 145 -6.28 2.87 2.41
C ASN A 145 -5.17 3.64 3.11
N PHE A 146 -4.43 2.98 4.01
CA PHE A 146 -3.27 3.59 4.65
C PHE A 146 -2.14 3.81 3.65
N VAL A 147 -1.85 2.82 2.79
CA VAL A 147 -0.86 2.95 1.70
C VAL A 147 -1.27 4.05 0.72
N ASP A 148 -2.54 4.09 0.31
CA ASP A 148 -3.06 5.11 -0.60
C ASP A 148 -2.85 6.53 -0.03
N ILE A 149 -2.99 6.71 1.29
CA ILE A 149 -2.71 8.00 1.95
C ILE A 149 -1.21 8.32 1.94
N LEU A 150 -0.35 7.34 2.20
CA LEU A 150 1.09 7.54 2.13
C LEU A 150 1.54 7.95 0.71
N ASP A 151 0.92 7.40 -0.33
CA ASP A 151 1.14 7.83 -1.71
C ASP A 151 0.67 9.29 -1.92
N GLU A 152 -0.50 9.67 -1.39
CA GLU A 152 -0.98 11.05 -1.44
C GLU A 152 -0.06 12.03 -0.68
N MET A 153 0.59 11.57 0.39
CA MET A 153 1.60 12.35 1.12
C MET A 153 2.85 12.60 0.27
N ALA A 154 3.30 11.59 -0.47
CA ALA A 154 4.41 11.71 -1.41
C ALA A 154 4.07 12.67 -2.56
N ILE A 155 2.85 12.57 -3.11
CA ILE A 155 2.39 13.43 -4.21
C ILE A 155 2.28 14.89 -3.78
N THR A 156 1.72 15.16 -2.60
CA THR A 156 1.58 16.53 -2.05
C THR A 156 2.90 17.12 -1.53
N LYS A 157 4.00 16.35 -1.57
CA LYS A 157 5.33 16.71 -1.03
C LYS A 157 5.27 17.10 0.45
N SER A 158 4.44 16.39 1.21
CA SER A 158 4.27 16.62 2.64
C SER A 158 5.18 15.65 3.40
N GLU A 159 6.42 16.08 3.62
CA GLU A 159 7.53 15.23 4.10
C GLU A 159 7.39 14.83 5.58
N GLN A 160 6.62 15.58 6.37
CA GLN A 160 6.42 15.31 7.78
C GLN A 160 5.05 14.67 8.01
N TYR A 161 5.06 13.39 8.34
CA TYR A 161 3.88 12.66 8.77
C TYR A 161 4.16 11.79 9.99
N GLY A 162 3.15 11.66 10.84
CA GLY A 162 3.19 10.83 12.04
C GLY A 162 2.05 9.82 11.99
N VAL A 163 2.36 8.56 12.27
CA VAL A 163 1.35 7.51 12.43
C VAL A 163 1.15 7.29 13.92
N THR A 164 -0.08 7.46 14.40
CA THR A 164 -0.42 7.31 15.82
C THR A 164 -1.80 6.69 15.96
N ASP A 165 -2.02 5.97 17.05
CA ASP A 165 -3.33 5.41 17.35
C ASP A 165 -4.38 6.51 17.60
N VAL A 166 -5.65 6.20 17.31
CA VAL A 166 -6.78 7.09 17.59
C VAL A 166 -6.93 7.25 19.10
N LYS A 167 -6.98 8.50 19.58
CA LYS A 167 -7.14 8.75 21.01
C LYS A 167 -8.55 8.36 21.47
N PRO A 168 -8.74 7.96 22.74
CA PRO A 168 -10.06 7.52 23.22
C PRO A 168 -11.19 8.55 23.02
N TRP A 169 -10.91 9.84 23.20
CA TRP A 169 -11.90 10.91 23.01
C TRP A 169 -12.25 11.15 21.53
N GLU A 170 -11.31 10.91 20.60
CA GLU A 170 -11.56 10.99 19.15
C GLU A 170 -12.36 9.77 18.67
N LYS A 171 -12.07 8.59 19.23
CA LYS A 171 -12.77 7.35 18.91
C LYS A 171 -14.27 7.47 19.20
N VAL A 172 -14.66 8.06 20.33
CA VAL A 172 -16.07 8.29 20.69
C VAL A 172 -16.81 9.15 19.67
N ILE A 173 -16.16 10.19 19.12
CA ILE A 173 -16.75 11.09 18.12
C ILE A 173 -16.83 10.39 16.76
N TYR A 174 -15.78 9.65 16.40
CA TYR A 174 -15.77 8.83 15.20
C TYR A 174 -16.89 7.77 15.20
N ASP A 175 -17.04 7.03 16.31
CA ASP A 175 -18.04 5.97 16.44
C ASP A 175 -19.47 6.53 16.37
N ARG A 176 -19.70 7.71 16.98
CA ARG A 176 -20.99 8.40 16.89
C ARG A 176 -21.32 8.81 15.45
N LYS A 177 -20.31 9.23 14.68
CA LYS A 177 -20.49 9.67 13.30
C LYS A 177 -20.67 8.52 12.31
N VAL A 178 -19.95 7.42 12.49
CA VAL A 178 -20.05 6.22 11.64
C VAL A 178 -21.32 5.41 11.95
N GLY A 179 -22.05 5.77 13.01
CA GLY A 179 -23.30 5.10 13.37
C GLY A 179 -23.08 3.71 13.96
N ASN A 180 -21.87 3.43 14.43
CA ASN A 180 -21.57 2.17 15.10
C ASN A 180 -22.07 2.29 16.55
N ASN A 181 -23.34 1.93 16.80
CA ASN A 181 -23.88 1.73 18.14
C ASN A 181 -23.28 0.46 18.76
N GLY A 182 -21.97 0.45 18.95
CA GLY A 182 -21.19 -0.64 19.49
C GLY A 182 -20.19 -0.12 20.51
N ALA A 183 -20.58 -0.21 21.79
CA ALA A 183 -19.77 0.00 22.98
C ALA A 183 -19.40 1.44 23.34
N ALA A 184 -20.32 2.08 24.06
CA ALA A 184 -19.95 2.83 25.27
C ALA A 184 -19.14 1.91 26.20
N ALA A 185 -17.82 1.83 26.00
CA ALA A 185 -16.90 1.35 27.02
C ALA A 185 -16.45 2.58 27.82
N ALA A 186 -17.03 2.69 29.01
CA ALA A 186 -16.75 3.71 30.00
C ALA A 186 -15.23 3.93 30.21
N PRO A 187 -14.80 5.16 30.54
CA PRO A 187 -13.42 5.38 30.98
C PRO A 187 -13.18 4.58 32.27
N ALA A 188 -12.39 3.52 32.17
CA ALA A 188 -11.84 2.83 33.33
C ALA A 188 -10.87 3.78 34.03
N THR A 189 -11.34 4.32 35.14
CA THR A 189 -10.55 5.00 36.17
C THR A 189 -9.59 4.00 36.80
N LYS A 190 -8.30 4.33 36.82
CA LYS A 190 -7.41 4.18 37.99
C LYS A 190 -6.14 4.99 37.78
#